data_AF-A0A363TTS4-F1
#
_entry.id   AF-A0A363TTS4-F1
#
_cell.length_a   1.000
_cell.length_b   1.000
_cell.length_c   1.000
_cell.angle_alpha   90.00
_cell.angle_beta   90.00
_cell.angle_gamma   90.00
#
_symmetry.space_group_name_H-M   'P 1'
#
loop_
_entity.id
_entity.type
_entity.pdbx_description
1 polymer ?
#
loop_
_entity_poly.entity_id
_entity_poly.type
_entity_poly.pdbx_seq_one_letter_code
_entity_poly.pdbx_strand_id
1 'polypeptide(L)'
;MRRRGFTLIEVIIAIAIISILASMAVPYAAQLIDKSREESTRKEMENLYSTILGDPKIPTGGTVGDMGRLPNNLAELNVRGAQPLGSTGLLGVKFGWFGPYVNAGFDPQGYRNDAWGTGYAYGNPGAGQIRSAGPDRTMGTADDLIYPPNAVTFTGRLLVNLYVWDAGAGMYRLNPQPAAVTQMGVTFYYSSNGSQGSVSITVPPSAAGPPYSFNGFHAGLHAVTGTCQLAGSPSAATGQAVVYVPGNNQQAQLSLYLR
;
A
#
# COMPACT_ATOMS: atom_id res chain seq x y z
N MET A 1 23.62 -8.13 73.97
CA MET A 1 23.38 -8.51 72.56
C MET A 1 24.70 -8.52 71.81
N ARG A 2 25.26 -9.70 71.48
CA ARG A 2 26.48 -9.78 70.66
C ARG A 2 26.12 -9.48 69.20
N ARG A 3 26.57 -8.35 68.68
CA ARG A 3 26.56 -8.07 67.23
C ARG A 3 27.62 -8.97 66.60
N ARG A 4 27.19 -9.97 65.81
CA ARG A 4 28.10 -10.71 64.91
C ARG A 4 28.47 -9.77 63.77
N GLY A 5 29.74 -9.39 63.68
CA GLY A 5 30.27 -8.61 62.56
C GLY A 5 30.55 -9.53 61.37
N PHE A 6 30.37 -9.02 60.15
CA PHE A 6 30.77 -9.68 58.92
C PHE A 6 32.26 -10.00 58.93
N THR A 7 32.63 -11.19 58.46
CA THR A 7 34.04 -11.56 58.31
C THR A 7 34.59 -11.09 56.96
N LEU A 8 35.89 -10.77 56.89
CA LEU A 8 36.54 -10.39 55.64
C LEU A 8 36.37 -11.44 54.54
N ILE A 9 36.41 -12.72 54.91
CA ILE A 9 36.25 -13.83 53.96
C ILE A 9 34.84 -13.89 53.37
N GLU A 10 33.81 -13.53 54.14
CA GLU A 10 32.42 -13.52 53.69
C GLU A 10 32.16 -12.41 52.67
N VAL A 11 32.80 -11.25 52.85
CA VAL A 11 32.79 -10.17 51.85
C VAL A 11 33.51 -10.60 50.57
N ILE A 12 34.66 -11.26 50.68
CA ILE A 12 35.44 -11.74 49.52
C ILE A 12 34.66 -12.81 48.73
N ILE A 13 34.00 -13.74 49.40
CA ILE A 13 33.15 -14.76 48.76
C ILE A 13 31.94 -14.11 48.09
N ALA A 14 31.30 -13.13 48.75
CA ALA A 14 30.14 -12.43 48.19
C ALA A 14 30.50 -11.68 46.90
N ILE A 15 31.59 -10.91 46.88
CA ILE A 15 32.01 -10.20 45.66
C ILE A 15 32.43 -11.17 44.56
N ALA A 16 33.04 -12.32 44.89
CA ALA A 16 33.40 -13.34 43.90
C ALA A 16 32.16 -13.94 43.22
N ILE A 17 31.13 -14.28 44.00
CA ILE A 17 29.87 -14.82 43.44
C ILE A 17 29.15 -13.78 42.58
N ILE A 18 29.06 -12.52 43.04
CA ILE A 18 28.43 -11.44 42.27
C ILE A 18 29.18 -11.21 40.95
N SER A 19 30.50 -11.29 40.95
CA SER A 19 31.33 -11.14 39.74
C SER A 19 31.00 -12.21 38.69
N ILE A 20 30.91 -13.47 39.13
CA ILE A 20 30.57 -14.60 38.25
C ILE A 20 29.15 -14.45 37.68
N LEU A 21 28.19 -14.10 38.53
CA LEU A 21 26.79 -13.90 38.11
C LEU A 21 26.66 -12.72 37.15
N ALA A 22 27.30 -11.59 37.45
CA ALA A 22 27.27 -10.40 36.60
C ALA A 22 27.87 -10.69 35.21
N SER A 23 28.95 -11.47 35.14
CA SER A 23 29.59 -11.86 33.88
C SER A 23 28.65 -12.61 32.93
N MET A 24 27.71 -13.41 33.45
CA MET A 24 26.75 -14.15 32.63
C MET A 24 25.46 -13.35 32.37
N ALA A 25 25.03 -12.52 33.33
CA ALA A 25 23.78 -11.77 33.24
C ALA A 25 23.80 -10.68 32.15
N VAL A 26 24.92 -9.97 31.99
CA VAL A 26 25.06 -8.86 31.02
C VAL A 26 24.85 -9.30 29.57
N PRO A 27 25.55 -10.32 29.02
CA PRO A 27 25.36 -10.73 27.63
C PRO A 27 23.95 -11.28 27.37
N TYR A 28 23.35 -11.96 28.35
CA TYR A 28 21.97 -12.46 28.24
C TYR A 28 20.95 -11.32 28.17
N ALA A 29 21.10 -10.29 29.01
CA ALA A 29 20.25 -9.10 28.96
C ALA A 29 20.37 -8.37 27.61
N ALA A 30 21.58 -8.27 27.05
CA ALA A 30 21.79 -7.67 25.73
C ALA A 30 21.03 -8.43 24.62
N GLN A 31 21.13 -9.76 24.59
CA GLN A 31 20.41 -10.59 23.61
C GLN A 31 18.88 -10.44 23.73
N LEU A 32 18.35 -10.34 24.95
CA LEU A 32 16.92 -10.13 25.17
C LEU A 32 16.45 -8.77 24.64
N ILE A 33 17.26 -7.73 24.84
CA ILE A 33 16.98 -6.38 24.31
C ILE A 33 17.00 -6.40 22.78
N ASP A 34 18.00 -7.03 22.16
CA ASP A 34 18.10 -7.07 20.70
C ASP A 34 16.94 -7.86 20.07
N LYS A 35 16.51 -8.96 20.68
CA LYS A 35 15.31 -9.67 20.24
C LYS A 35 14.06 -8.79 20.33
N SER A 36 13.89 -8.03 21.41
CA SER A 36 12.78 -7.10 21.56
C SER A 36 12.82 -5.98 20.51
N ARG A 37 14.01 -5.47 20.18
CA ARG A 37 14.23 -4.48 19.11
C ARG A 37 13.89 -5.04 17.74
N GLU A 38 14.30 -6.27 17.45
CA GLU A 38 13.99 -6.97 16.20
C GLU A 38 12.46 -7.14 16.01
N GLU A 39 11.77 -7.61 17.04
CA GLU A 39 10.30 -7.74 17.02
C GLU A 39 9.60 -6.39 16.82
N SER A 40 10.06 -5.33 17.51
CA SER A 40 9.53 -3.98 17.34
C SER A 40 9.76 -3.45 15.92
N THR A 41 10.97 -3.64 15.38
CA THR A 41 11.36 -3.20 14.04
C THR A 41 10.53 -3.92 12.98
N ARG A 42 10.31 -5.24 13.11
CA ARG A 42 9.42 -6.00 12.20
C ARG A 42 8.02 -5.44 12.17
N LYS A 43 7.43 -5.23 13.34
CA LYS A 43 6.06 -4.68 13.46
C LYS A 43 5.94 -3.29 12.85
N GLU A 44 6.96 -2.46 13.04
CA GLU A 44 7.01 -1.13 12.43
C GLU A 44 7.11 -1.21 10.91
N MET A 45 7.99 -2.04 10.36
CA MET A 45 8.09 -2.24 8.91
C MET A 45 6.78 -2.77 8.30
N GLU A 46 6.09 -3.68 9.00
CA GLU A 46 4.75 -4.15 8.59
C GLU A 46 3.71 -3.03 8.56
N ASN A 47 3.74 -2.14 9.55
CA ASN A 47 2.86 -0.97 9.63
C ASN A 47 3.18 0.06 8.53
N LEU A 48 4.47 0.35 8.30
CA LEU A 48 4.90 1.22 7.20
C LEU A 48 4.44 0.66 5.85
N TYR A 49 4.62 -0.63 5.63
CA TYR A 49 4.17 -1.30 4.42
C TYR A 49 2.66 -1.23 4.22
N SER A 50 1.87 -1.50 5.27
CA SER A 50 0.40 -1.40 5.20
C SER A 50 -0.07 0.04 5.02
N THR A 51 0.69 1.02 5.51
CA THR A 51 0.43 2.45 5.25
C THR A 51 0.69 2.82 3.79
N ILE A 52 1.74 2.25 3.18
CA ILE A 52 2.11 2.50 1.78
C ILE A 52 1.09 1.90 0.81
N LEU A 53 0.75 0.63 0.97
CA LEU A 53 -0.15 -0.09 0.04
C LEU A 53 -1.62 -0.10 0.46
N GLY A 54 -1.90 0.27 1.72
CA GLY A 54 -3.19 0.09 2.34
C GLY A 54 -3.47 -1.37 2.73
N ASP A 55 -4.66 -1.59 3.28
CA ASP A 55 -5.16 -2.93 3.63
C ASP A 55 -6.22 -3.35 2.60
N PRO A 56 -6.07 -4.48 1.89
CA PRO A 56 -7.12 -4.99 1.01
C PRO A 56 -8.37 -5.47 1.76
N LYS A 57 -8.27 -5.80 3.06
CA LYS A 57 -9.41 -6.21 3.90
C LYS A 57 -10.33 -5.03 4.25
N ILE A 58 -9.77 -3.83 4.31
CA ILE A 58 -10.50 -2.57 4.48
C ILE A 58 -10.06 -1.69 3.30
N PRO A 59 -10.72 -1.74 2.13
CA PRO A 59 -10.21 -1.27 0.83
C PRO A 59 -9.77 0.19 0.85
N THR A 60 -8.58 0.40 1.39
CA THR A 60 -7.92 1.68 1.63
C THR A 60 -6.72 1.63 0.71
N GLY A 61 -6.54 2.65 -0.10
CA GLY A 61 -5.45 2.67 -1.09
C GLY A 61 -4.06 2.86 -0.49
N GLY A 62 -3.97 3.26 0.78
CA GLY A 62 -2.72 3.79 1.34
C GLY A 62 -2.19 4.97 0.51
N THR A 63 -0.91 5.27 0.66
CA THR A 63 -0.26 6.29 -0.17
C THR A 63 -0.29 5.92 -1.67
N VAL A 64 -0.17 4.64 -2.01
CA VAL A 64 -0.16 4.18 -3.41
C VAL A 64 -1.50 4.43 -4.10
N GLY A 65 -2.62 4.16 -3.45
CA GLY A 65 -3.93 4.37 -4.03
C GLY A 65 -4.29 5.84 -4.17
N ASP A 66 -3.80 6.68 -3.25
CA ASP A 66 -4.00 8.13 -3.33
C ASP A 66 -3.07 8.79 -4.35
N MET A 67 -1.80 8.35 -4.44
CA MET A 67 -0.77 8.98 -5.31
C MET A 67 -0.58 8.29 -6.66
N GLY A 68 -1.03 7.05 -6.81
CA GLY A 68 -0.80 6.23 -8.00
C GLY A 68 0.64 5.76 -8.21
N ARG A 69 1.49 5.92 -7.20
CA ARG A 69 2.91 5.53 -7.21
C ARG A 69 3.38 5.13 -5.82
N LEU A 70 4.45 4.35 -5.76
CA LEU A 70 5.19 4.19 -4.52
C LEU A 70 5.77 5.55 -4.08
N PRO A 71 5.89 5.79 -2.75
CA PRO A 71 6.61 6.95 -2.27
C PRO A 71 8.07 6.87 -2.72
N ASN A 72 8.75 8.01 -2.86
CA ASN A 72 10.17 8.06 -3.21
C ASN A 72 11.06 7.74 -2.00
N ASN A 73 10.56 8.06 -0.80
CA ASN A 73 11.20 7.82 0.48
C ASN A 73 10.13 7.86 1.58
N LEU A 74 10.46 7.36 2.77
CA LEU A 74 9.52 7.32 3.88
C LEU A 74 9.04 8.71 4.34
N ALA A 75 9.80 9.79 4.10
CA ALA A 75 9.39 11.14 4.52
C ALA A 75 8.07 11.60 3.85
N GLU A 76 7.78 11.11 2.63
CA GLU A 76 6.53 11.40 1.92
C GLU A 76 5.28 10.89 2.66
N LEU A 77 5.44 9.95 3.62
CA LEU A 77 4.34 9.43 4.41
C LEU A 77 3.85 10.42 5.47
N ASN A 78 4.72 11.30 5.98
CA ASN A 78 4.37 12.28 7.01
C ASN A 78 4.35 13.72 6.47
N VAL A 79 5.16 14.01 5.45
CA VAL A 79 5.36 15.36 4.91
C VAL A 79 4.95 15.41 3.45
N ARG A 80 3.97 16.27 3.12
CA ARG A 80 3.55 16.49 1.73
C ARG A 80 4.69 16.94 0.83
N GLY A 81 5.48 17.92 1.28
CA GLY A 81 6.50 18.56 0.43
C GLY A 81 5.88 19.16 -0.83
N ALA A 82 6.47 18.85 -1.99
CA ALA A 82 6.03 19.29 -3.31
C ALA A 82 4.97 18.36 -3.96
N GLN A 83 4.49 17.35 -3.24
CA GLN A 83 3.46 16.45 -3.76
C GLN A 83 2.14 17.22 -3.97
N PRO A 84 1.35 16.86 -5.02
CA PRO A 84 0.01 17.43 -5.22
C PRO A 84 -0.87 17.28 -3.98
N LEU A 85 -1.63 18.32 -3.64
CA LEU A 85 -2.59 18.26 -2.53
C LEU A 85 -3.73 17.28 -2.86
N GLY A 86 -4.19 16.53 -1.86
CA GLY A 86 -5.31 15.61 -1.98
C GLY A 86 -6.60 16.30 -2.43
N SER A 87 -7.27 15.69 -3.40
CA SER A 87 -8.57 16.07 -3.92
C SER A 87 -9.38 14.81 -4.26
N THR A 88 -10.68 14.98 -4.46
CA THR A 88 -11.61 13.89 -4.79
C THR A 88 -12.19 14.12 -6.18
N GLY A 89 -12.11 13.08 -7.02
CA GLY A 89 -12.66 13.07 -8.36
C GLY A 89 -14.07 12.51 -8.39
N LEU A 90 -14.39 11.85 -9.51
CA LEU A 90 -15.70 11.25 -9.74
C LEU A 90 -16.05 10.24 -8.64
N LEU A 91 -17.31 10.26 -8.18
CA LEU A 91 -17.81 9.41 -7.10
C LEU A 91 -16.99 9.47 -5.80
N GLY A 92 -16.25 10.56 -5.55
CA GLY A 92 -15.45 10.74 -4.34
C GLY A 92 -14.13 9.97 -4.32
N VAL A 93 -13.71 9.38 -5.45
CA VAL A 93 -12.43 8.67 -5.55
C VAL A 93 -11.28 9.65 -5.34
N LYS A 94 -10.39 9.33 -4.41
CA LYS A 94 -9.27 10.18 -4.00
C LYS A 94 -8.14 10.19 -5.04
N PHE A 95 -7.47 11.32 -5.17
CA PHE A 95 -6.16 11.45 -5.81
C PHE A 95 -5.35 12.58 -5.14
N GLY A 96 -4.04 12.46 -5.10
CA GLY A 96 -3.15 13.43 -4.44
C GLY A 96 -2.91 13.11 -2.97
N TRP A 97 -2.12 13.92 -2.28
CA TRP A 97 -1.65 13.63 -0.94
C TRP A 97 -2.72 13.92 0.12
N PHE A 98 -3.24 12.87 0.76
CA PHE A 98 -4.23 12.92 1.86
C PHE A 98 -3.64 12.67 3.25
N GLY A 99 -2.32 12.58 3.34
CA GLY A 99 -1.63 12.30 4.61
C GLY A 99 -1.81 13.40 5.68
N PRO A 100 -1.12 13.28 6.81
CA PRO A 100 -0.12 12.26 7.12
C PRO A 100 -0.69 10.84 7.13
N TYR A 101 0.04 9.89 6.54
CA TYR A 101 -0.35 8.48 6.49
C TYR A 101 0.17 7.70 7.68
N VAL A 102 1.27 8.15 8.28
CA VAL A 102 1.84 7.58 9.52
C VAL A 102 1.49 8.45 10.71
N ASN A 103 1.27 7.82 11.86
CA ASN A 103 1.21 8.52 13.14
C ASN A 103 2.63 8.65 13.70
N ALA A 104 3.20 9.86 13.65
CA ALA A 104 4.55 10.09 14.13
C ALA A 104 4.69 10.12 15.66
N GLY A 105 3.59 10.02 16.42
CA GLY A 105 3.63 9.96 17.88
C GLY A 105 4.38 11.15 18.48
N PHE A 106 5.34 10.86 19.37
CA PHE A 106 6.17 11.88 20.04
C PHE A 106 7.42 12.29 19.26
N ASP A 107 7.87 11.47 18.31
CA ASP A 107 9.02 11.76 17.45
C ASP A 107 8.58 11.86 15.98
N PRO A 108 8.50 13.09 15.42
CA PRO A 108 8.14 13.33 14.03
C PRO A 108 8.94 12.55 12.98
N GLN A 109 10.10 12.00 13.35
CA GLN A 109 10.97 11.21 12.48
C GLN A 109 11.20 9.78 12.98
N GLY A 110 10.60 9.37 14.09
CA GLY A 110 10.84 8.07 14.72
C GLY A 110 10.59 6.91 13.76
N TYR A 111 9.52 7.00 12.97
CA TYR A 111 9.13 6.00 11.97
C TYR A 111 10.14 5.78 10.83
N ARG A 112 11.20 6.61 10.76
CA ARG A 112 12.25 6.51 9.75
C ARG A 112 13.45 5.70 10.24
N ASN A 113 13.50 5.36 11.51
CA ASN A 113 14.62 4.66 12.14
C ASN A 113 14.15 3.34 12.73
N ASP A 114 15.02 2.34 12.70
CA ASP A 114 14.81 1.09 13.42
C ASP A 114 15.06 1.24 14.93
N ALA A 115 14.81 0.16 15.67
CA ALA A 115 14.94 0.15 17.12
C ALA A 115 16.39 0.23 17.63
N TRP A 116 17.40 0.18 16.75
CA TRP A 116 18.81 0.42 17.07
C TRP A 116 19.25 1.86 16.80
N GLY A 117 18.35 2.67 16.23
CA GLY A 117 18.56 4.09 15.89
C GLY A 117 19.11 4.31 14.48
N THR A 118 19.15 3.27 13.64
CA THR A 118 19.64 3.36 12.27
C THR A 118 18.49 3.67 11.33
N GLY A 119 18.68 4.60 10.39
CA GLY A 119 17.65 4.94 9.40
C GLY A 119 17.33 3.77 8.48
N TYR A 120 16.05 3.51 8.23
CA TYR A 120 15.64 2.50 7.26
C TYR A 120 16.10 2.88 5.85
N ALA A 121 16.58 1.90 5.09
CA ALA A 121 16.74 2.02 3.64
C ALA A 121 15.42 1.62 2.96
N TYR A 122 14.90 2.50 2.11
CA TYR A 122 13.64 2.28 1.39
C TYR A 122 13.87 2.23 -0.13
N GLY A 123 13.25 1.26 -0.80
CA GLY A 123 13.43 1.03 -2.24
C GLY A 123 14.72 0.29 -2.62
N ASN A 124 15.46 -0.21 -1.63
CA ASN A 124 16.70 -0.97 -1.78
C ASN A 124 16.68 -2.11 -0.72
N PRO A 125 16.76 -3.40 -1.10
CA PRO A 125 17.23 -3.95 -2.39
C PRO A 125 16.26 -3.88 -3.58
N GLY A 126 14.96 -3.66 -3.33
CA GLY A 126 13.96 -3.60 -4.39
C GLY A 126 12.87 -2.59 -4.12
N ALA A 127 12.09 -2.28 -5.17
CA ALA A 127 11.04 -1.27 -5.12
C ALA A 127 10.07 -1.52 -3.96
N GLY A 128 9.80 -0.49 -3.15
CA GLY A 128 8.87 -0.56 -2.03
C GLY A 128 9.32 -1.42 -0.84
N GLN A 129 10.53 -2.01 -0.87
CA GLN A 129 11.08 -2.73 0.27
C GLN A 129 11.67 -1.77 1.30
N ILE A 130 11.52 -2.12 2.57
CA ILE A 130 12.10 -1.46 3.73
C ILE A 130 13.17 -2.39 4.30
N ARG A 131 14.35 -1.84 4.57
CA ARG A 131 15.49 -2.56 5.13
C ARG A 131 15.96 -1.86 6.40
N SER A 132 16.09 -2.63 7.48
CA SER A 132 16.81 -2.23 8.71
C SER A 132 18.22 -2.82 8.68
N ALA A 133 19.16 -2.08 9.28
CA ALA A 133 20.56 -2.48 9.40
C ALA A 133 20.83 -3.42 10.58
N GLY A 134 19.79 -3.82 11.32
CA GLY A 134 19.92 -4.75 12.44
C GLY A 134 20.82 -4.27 13.59
N PRO A 135 21.17 -5.19 14.51
CA PRO A 135 22.07 -4.96 15.63
C PRO A 135 23.45 -4.40 15.27
N ASP A 136 24.02 -4.78 14.13
CA ASP A 136 25.36 -4.34 13.72
C ASP A 136 25.39 -2.92 13.12
N ARG A 137 24.19 -2.37 12.83
CA ARG A 137 23.95 -1.03 12.28
C ARG A 137 24.60 -0.79 10.91
N THR A 138 24.90 -1.85 10.18
CA THR A 138 25.60 -1.82 8.91
C THR A 138 24.74 -2.44 7.81
N MET A 139 24.16 -1.61 6.94
CA MET A 139 23.41 -2.12 5.78
C MET A 139 24.30 -2.98 4.88
N GLY A 140 23.81 -4.14 4.48
CA GLY A 140 24.54 -5.06 3.60
C GLY A 140 24.88 -6.40 4.23
N THR A 141 24.59 -6.59 5.52
CA THR A 141 25.06 -7.72 6.32
C THR A 141 23.96 -8.75 6.55
N ALA A 142 24.28 -9.81 7.29
CA ALA A 142 23.42 -10.99 7.44
C ALA A 142 22.29 -10.79 8.46
N ASP A 143 22.39 -9.81 9.34
CA ASP A 143 21.39 -9.47 10.36
C ASP A 143 20.34 -8.46 9.88
N ASP A 144 20.48 -7.98 8.65
CA ASP A 144 19.51 -7.07 8.04
C ASP A 144 18.12 -7.68 7.95
N LEU A 145 17.13 -6.89 8.33
CA LEU A 145 15.73 -7.24 8.21
C LEU A 145 15.17 -6.56 6.97
N ILE A 146 14.58 -7.33 6.05
CA ILE A 146 13.98 -6.82 4.81
C ILE A 146 12.50 -7.18 4.77
N TYR A 147 11.65 -6.18 4.58
CA TYR A 147 10.22 -6.36 4.46
C TYR A 147 9.60 -5.44 3.39
N PRO A 148 8.70 -5.96 2.52
CA PRO A 148 8.42 -7.38 2.32
C PRO A 148 9.63 -8.14 1.74
N PRO A 149 9.62 -9.49 1.76
CA PRO A 149 10.75 -10.30 1.27
C PRO A 149 11.10 -10.09 -0.22
N ASN A 150 10.13 -9.65 -1.03
CA ASN A 150 10.29 -9.40 -2.46
C ASN A 150 9.93 -7.96 -2.81
N ALA A 151 10.40 -7.47 -3.95
CA ALA A 151 10.01 -6.16 -4.47
C ALA A 151 8.49 -6.04 -4.63
N VAL A 152 7.96 -4.86 -4.29
CA VAL A 152 6.53 -4.57 -4.26
C VAL A 152 6.00 -4.41 -5.68
N THR A 153 5.02 -5.24 -6.02
CA THR A 153 4.19 -5.03 -7.22
C THR A 153 2.86 -4.43 -6.78
N PHE A 154 2.71 -3.13 -7.03
CA PHE A 154 1.52 -2.39 -6.61
C PHE A 154 0.48 -2.22 -7.71
N THR A 155 0.70 -2.78 -8.89
CA THR A 155 -0.21 -2.68 -10.04
C THR A 155 -1.01 -3.97 -10.26
N GLY A 156 -2.16 -3.83 -10.92
CA GLY A 156 -3.04 -4.94 -11.28
C GLY A 156 -3.82 -4.67 -12.57
N ARG A 157 -4.92 -5.42 -12.74
CA ARG A 157 -5.77 -5.38 -13.94
C ARG A 157 -7.24 -5.20 -13.57
N LEU A 158 -7.98 -4.48 -14.41
CA LEU A 158 -9.43 -4.37 -14.37
C LEU A 158 -10.03 -4.90 -15.68
N LEU A 159 -11.01 -5.79 -15.57
CA LEU A 159 -11.91 -6.16 -16.65
C LEU A 159 -13.29 -5.53 -16.44
N VAL A 160 -13.85 -4.88 -17.46
CA VAL A 160 -15.18 -4.27 -17.38
C VAL A 160 -16.13 -4.92 -18.39
N ASN A 161 -17.21 -5.49 -17.88
CA ASN A 161 -18.36 -5.92 -18.66
C ASN A 161 -19.43 -4.83 -18.63
N LEU A 162 -20.09 -4.60 -19.76
CA LEU A 162 -21.20 -3.65 -19.87
C LEU A 162 -22.52 -4.39 -19.91
N TYR A 163 -23.46 -3.99 -19.06
CA TYR A 163 -24.86 -4.37 -19.13
C TYR A 163 -25.65 -3.15 -19.58
N VAL A 164 -26.05 -3.12 -20.86
CA VAL A 164 -26.65 -1.93 -21.49
C VAL A 164 -28.17 -2.09 -21.56
N TRP A 165 -28.92 -1.13 -21.00
CA TRP A 165 -30.37 -1.16 -21.08
C TRP A 165 -30.85 -0.97 -22.52
N ASP A 166 -31.61 -1.94 -23.04
CA ASP A 166 -32.33 -1.82 -24.31
C ASP A 166 -33.81 -1.53 -24.03
N ALA A 167 -34.22 -0.30 -24.31
CA ALA A 167 -35.60 0.14 -24.10
C ALA A 167 -36.61 -0.57 -25.03
N GLY A 168 -36.19 -0.99 -26.24
CA GLY A 168 -37.05 -1.69 -27.18
C GLY A 168 -37.32 -3.14 -26.77
N ALA A 169 -36.33 -3.80 -26.17
CA ALA A 169 -36.45 -5.17 -25.67
C ALA A 169 -36.87 -5.25 -24.18
N GLY A 170 -36.82 -4.15 -23.44
CA GLY A 170 -37.16 -4.11 -22.01
C GLY A 170 -36.20 -4.88 -21.10
N MET A 171 -34.93 -5.04 -21.52
CA MET A 171 -33.94 -5.84 -20.81
C MET A 171 -32.51 -5.31 -20.98
N TYR A 172 -31.60 -5.72 -20.10
CA TYR A 172 -30.17 -5.44 -20.26
C TYR A 172 -29.52 -6.40 -21.26
N ARG A 173 -28.73 -5.84 -22.18
CA ARG A 173 -27.84 -6.58 -23.09
C ARG A 173 -26.41 -6.58 -22.54
N LEU A 174 -25.88 -7.76 -22.27
CA LEU A 174 -24.47 -7.93 -21.91
C LEU A 174 -23.60 -7.72 -23.15
N ASN A 175 -22.62 -6.82 -23.05
CA ASN A 175 -21.53 -6.65 -24.02
C ASN A 175 -22.02 -6.64 -25.48
N PRO A 176 -22.87 -5.66 -25.86
CA PRO A 176 -23.47 -5.64 -27.18
C PRO A 176 -22.40 -5.63 -28.28
N GLN A 177 -22.62 -6.44 -29.31
CA GLN A 177 -21.67 -6.60 -30.41
C GLN A 177 -21.49 -5.26 -31.17
N PRO A 178 -20.32 -5.00 -31.77
CA PRO A 178 -20.05 -3.74 -32.48
C PRO A 178 -21.10 -3.37 -33.53
N ALA A 179 -21.69 -4.35 -34.22
CA ALA A 179 -22.74 -4.11 -35.22
C ALA A 179 -24.06 -3.60 -34.63
N ALA A 180 -24.30 -3.78 -33.33
CA ALA A 180 -25.51 -3.38 -32.63
C ALA A 180 -25.40 -2.02 -31.93
N VAL A 181 -24.25 -1.35 -32.05
CA VAL A 181 -23.96 -0.06 -31.38
C VAL A 181 -23.44 0.96 -32.38
N THR A 182 -23.79 2.23 -32.20
CA THR A 182 -23.18 3.33 -32.97
C THR A 182 -22.00 3.95 -32.23
N GLN A 183 -22.02 3.92 -30.90
CA GLN A 183 -20.93 4.36 -30.03
C GLN A 183 -20.97 3.57 -28.73
N MET A 184 -19.83 3.11 -28.25
CA MET A 184 -19.69 2.41 -26.98
C MET A 184 -18.30 2.68 -26.42
N GLY A 185 -18.15 2.81 -25.11
CA GLY A 185 -16.84 2.96 -24.52
C GLY A 185 -16.84 2.97 -23.01
N VAL A 186 -15.65 2.76 -22.46
CA VAL A 186 -15.39 2.79 -21.02
C VAL A 186 -14.23 3.75 -20.77
N THR A 187 -14.40 4.64 -19.80
CA THR A 187 -13.34 5.51 -19.28
C THR A 187 -12.99 5.10 -17.86
N PHE A 188 -11.71 4.86 -17.63
CA PHE A 188 -11.14 4.51 -16.34
C PHE A 188 -10.37 5.71 -15.78
N TYR A 189 -10.72 6.17 -14.58
CA TYR A 189 -10.09 7.29 -13.89
C TYR A 189 -9.23 6.79 -12.73
N TYR A 190 -8.01 7.29 -12.65
CA TYR A 190 -6.99 6.82 -11.71
C TYR A 190 -6.13 7.99 -11.20
N SER A 191 -5.35 7.76 -10.15
CA SER A 191 -4.32 8.71 -9.70
C SER A 191 -3.02 8.48 -10.47
N SER A 192 -2.41 9.55 -10.95
CA SER A 192 -1.15 9.54 -11.69
C SER A 192 -0.21 10.54 -11.05
N ASN A 193 0.71 10.05 -10.22
CA ASN A 193 1.63 10.88 -9.42
C ASN A 193 0.91 11.93 -8.54
N GLY A 194 -0.30 11.60 -8.06
CA GLY A 194 -1.12 12.48 -7.23
C GLY A 194 -2.03 13.43 -8.01
N SER A 195 -2.09 13.33 -9.33
CA SER A 195 -3.07 14.07 -10.15
C SER A 195 -4.06 13.11 -10.81
N GLN A 196 -5.29 13.56 -11.04
CA GLN A 196 -6.27 12.72 -11.72
C GLN A 196 -5.88 12.50 -13.19
N GLY A 197 -5.79 11.25 -13.60
CA GLY A 197 -5.67 10.81 -14.98
C GLY A 197 -6.89 10.02 -15.43
N SER A 198 -7.03 9.83 -16.74
CA SER A 198 -8.02 8.90 -17.30
C SER A 198 -7.53 8.26 -18.59
N VAL A 199 -8.06 7.08 -18.88
CA VAL A 199 -7.86 6.36 -20.14
C VAL A 199 -9.21 5.83 -20.63
N SER A 200 -9.46 5.90 -21.94
CA SER A 200 -10.72 5.46 -22.54
C SER A 200 -10.48 4.45 -23.65
N ILE A 201 -11.34 3.43 -23.73
CA ILE A 201 -11.40 2.47 -24.84
C ILE A 201 -12.79 2.59 -25.46
N THR A 202 -12.88 2.79 -26.79
CA THR A 202 -14.15 3.05 -27.51
C THR A 202 -14.32 2.16 -28.74
N VAL A 203 -15.57 1.78 -29.03
CA VAL A 203 -16.00 0.90 -30.13
C VAL A 203 -17.34 1.37 -30.69
N PRO A 204 -17.54 1.46 -32.00
CA PRO A 204 -16.61 1.89 -33.03
C PRO A 204 -16.12 3.33 -32.73
N PRO A 205 -14.89 3.71 -33.15
CA PRO A 205 -14.19 3.16 -34.32
C PRO A 205 -13.05 2.15 -34.08
N SER A 206 -12.73 1.71 -32.86
CA SER A 206 -11.62 0.77 -32.60
C SER A 206 -12.07 -0.69 -32.32
N ALA A 207 -11.19 -1.67 -32.59
CA ALA A 207 -11.46 -3.12 -32.51
C ALA A 207 -11.49 -3.71 -31.07
N ALA A 208 -11.28 -2.91 -30.03
CA ALA A 208 -11.23 -3.38 -28.64
C ALA A 208 -12.62 -3.33 -27.97
N GLY A 209 -13.42 -4.38 -28.23
CA GLY A 209 -14.73 -4.60 -27.60
C GLY A 209 -14.68 -5.15 -26.18
N PRO A 210 -15.84 -5.27 -25.51
CA PRO A 210 -15.91 -5.84 -24.18
C PRO A 210 -15.54 -7.36 -24.15
N PRO A 211 -15.01 -7.88 -23.03
CA PRO A 211 -14.71 -7.14 -21.80
C PRO A 211 -13.55 -6.17 -22.00
N TYR A 212 -13.73 -4.92 -21.56
CA TYR A 212 -12.69 -3.91 -21.64
C TYR A 212 -11.60 -4.22 -20.63
N SER A 213 -10.35 -4.25 -21.07
CA SER A 213 -9.20 -4.58 -20.20
C SER A 213 -8.33 -3.35 -19.97
N PHE A 214 -8.12 -3.01 -18.70
CA PHE A 214 -7.22 -1.96 -18.25
C PHE A 214 -6.10 -2.61 -17.43
N ASN A 215 -4.86 -2.51 -17.90
CA ASN A 215 -3.72 -3.25 -17.36
C ASN A 215 -2.68 -2.29 -16.76
N GLY A 216 -2.07 -2.69 -15.65
CA GLY A 216 -0.92 -1.97 -15.07
C GLY A 216 -1.30 -0.77 -14.20
N PHE A 217 -2.52 -0.74 -13.66
CA PHE A 217 -2.98 0.35 -12.80
C PHE A 217 -2.74 0.05 -11.33
N HIS A 218 -2.42 1.08 -10.56
CA HIS A 218 -2.08 0.98 -9.15
C HIS A 218 -3.23 0.39 -8.32
N ALA A 219 -2.88 -0.26 -7.21
CA ALA A 219 -3.84 -0.73 -6.23
C ALA A 219 -4.60 0.45 -5.62
N GLY A 220 -5.90 0.29 -5.40
CA GLY A 220 -6.74 1.34 -4.82
C GLY A 220 -8.14 1.41 -5.43
N LEU A 221 -8.90 2.41 -5.00
CA LEU A 221 -10.22 2.71 -5.54
C LEU A 221 -10.09 3.55 -6.80
N HIS A 222 -10.88 3.23 -7.81
CA HIS A 222 -10.89 3.89 -9.11
C HIS A 222 -12.33 4.12 -9.56
N ALA A 223 -12.55 5.22 -10.30
CA ALA A 223 -13.85 5.50 -10.89
C ALA A 223 -13.87 5.00 -12.34
N VAL A 224 -15.00 4.42 -12.74
CA VAL A 224 -15.22 3.91 -14.09
C VAL A 224 -16.51 4.50 -14.61
N THR A 225 -16.49 5.04 -15.82
CA THR A 225 -17.71 5.43 -16.54
C THR A 225 -17.83 4.63 -17.82
N GLY A 226 -19.06 4.39 -18.23
CA GLY A 226 -19.38 3.71 -19.48
C GLY A 226 -20.47 4.45 -20.22
N THR A 227 -20.38 4.41 -21.54
CA THR A 227 -21.42 4.92 -22.43
C THR A 227 -21.67 3.90 -23.53
N CYS A 228 -22.93 3.75 -23.93
CA CYS A 228 -23.30 2.90 -25.06
C CYS A 228 -24.57 3.41 -25.72
N GLN A 229 -24.51 3.65 -27.02
CA GLN A 229 -25.63 3.97 -27.88
C GLN A 229 -25.94 2.76 -28.76
N LEU A 230 -27.02 2.06 -28.44
CA LEU A 230 -27.52 0.96 -29.26
C LEU A 230 -28.09 1.52 -30.57
N ALA A 231 -27.89 0.80 -31.67
CA ALA A 231 -28.47 1.19 -32.95
C ALA A 231 -30.00 1.27 -32.85
N GLY A 232 -30.57 2.40 -33.27
CA GLY A 232 -32.02 2.66 -33.19
C GLY A 232 -32.54 3.11 -31.82
N SER A 233 -31.68 3.22 -30.80
CA SER A 233 -32.07 3.80 -29.50
C SER A 233 -32.08 5.34 -29.55
N PRO A 234 -33.00 6.01 -28.83
CA PRO A 234 -33.15 7.46 -28.89
C PRO A 234 -32.01 8.23 -28.20
N SER A 235 -31.33 7.61 -27.22
CA SER A 235 -30.27 8.25 -26.42
C SER A 235 -29.29 7.22 -25.88
N ALA A 236 -28.04 7.64 -25.67
CA ALA A 236 -26.99 6.78 -25.14
C ALA A 236 -27.26 6.40 -23.68
N ALA A 237 -27.18 5.12 -23.36
CA ALA A 237 -27.19 4.62 -22.01
C ALA A 237 -25.83 4.93 -21.35
N THR A 238 -25.86 5.37 -20.10
CA THR A 238 -24.65 5.74 -19.34
C THR A 238 -24.63 5.08 -17.97
N GLY A 239 -23.44 4.93 -17.41
CA GLY A 239 -23.27 4.34 -16.10
C GLY A 239 -21.93 4.69 -15.51
N GLN A 240 -21.85 4.61 -14.19
CA GLN A 240 -20.65 4.88 -13.43
C GLN A 240 -20.56 3.96 -12.22
N ALA A 241 -19.34 3.58 -11.84
CA ALA A 241 -19.10 2.77 -10.66
C ALA A 241 -17.72 3.09 -10.05
N VAL A 242 -17.56 2.75 -8.78
CA VAL A 242 -16.24 2.68 -8.13
C VAL A 242 -15.83 1.23 -8.03
N VAL A 243 -14.58 0.93 -8.34
CA VAL A 243 -14.01 -0.41 -8.24
C VAL A 243 -12.68 -0.36 -7.51
N TYR A 244 -12.42 -1.34 -6.65
CA TYR A 244 -11.10 -1.55 -6.08
C TYR A 244 -10.29 -2.44 -7.02
N VAL A 245 -9.17 -1.93 -7.53
CA VAL A 245 -8.21 -2.71 -8.30
C VAL A 245 -7.15 -3.23 -7.31
N PRO A 246 -6.97 -4.56 -7.19
CA PRO A 246 -5.91 -5.11 -6.34
C PRO A 246 -4.53 -4.96 -7.01
N GLY A 247 -3.48 -4.87 -6.19
CA GLY A 247 -2.10 -4.91 -6.67
C GLY A 247 -1.62 -6.32 -7.02
N ASN A 248 -0.31 -6.54 -7.00
CA ASN A 248 0.33 -7.85 -7.17
C ASN A 248 -0.11 -8.61 -8.44
N ASN A 249 -0.30 -7.90 -9.55
CA ASN A 249 -0.78 -8.43 -10.83
C ASN A 249 -2.14 -9.15 -10.74
N GLN A 250 -2.91 -8.91 -9.68
CA GLN A 250 -4.24 -9.49 -9.52
C GLN A 250 -5.25 -8.77 -10.42
N GLN A 251 -6.40 -9.42 -10.61
CA GLN A 251 -7.45 -8.91 -11.49
C GLN A 251 -8.72 -8.61 -10.69
N ALA A 252 -9.30 -7.44 -10.93
CA ALA A 252 -10.68 -7.11 -10.60
C ALA A 252 -11.59 -7.25 -11.82
N GLN A 253 -12.85 -7.60 -11.60
CA GLN A 253 -13.88 -7.61 -12.64
C GLN A 253 -15.06 -6.75 -12.19
N LEU A 254 -15.48 -5.84 -13.06
CA LEU A 254 -16.60 -4.94 -12.85
C LEU A 254 -17.71 -5.26 -13.86
N SER A 255 -18.94 -5.43 -13.35
CA SER A 255 -20.15 -5.46 -14.16
C SER A 255 -20.82 -4.09 -14.08
N LEU A 256 -20.63 -3.27 -15.11
CA LEU A 256 -21.12 -1.91 -15.17
C LEU A 256 -22.47 -1.85 -15.89
N TYR A 257 -23.50 -1.44 -15.17
CA TYR A 257 -24.85 -1.27 -15.71
C TYR A 257 -25.03 0.13 -16.28
N LEU A 258 -25.46 0.22 -17.54
CA LEU A 258 -25.71 1.46 -18.26
C LEU A 258 -27.20 1.64 -18.48
N ARG A 259 -27.73 2.81 -18.13
CA ARG A 259 -29.15 3.15 -18.29
C ARG A 259 -29.33 4.48 -19.00
#